data_AF-T0GME9-F1
#
_entry.id   AF-T0GME9-F1
#
_cell.length_a   1.000
_cell.length_b   1.000
_cell.length_c   1.000
_cell.angle_alpha   90.00
_cell.angle_beta   90.00
_cell.angle_gamma   90.00
#
_symmetry.space_group_name_H-M   'P 1'
#
loop_
_entity.id
_entity.type
_entity.pdbx_description
1 polymer ?
#
loop_
_entity_poly.entity_id
_entity_poly.type
_entity_poly.pdbx_seq_one_letter_code
_entity_poly.pdbx_strand_id
1 'polypeptide(L)'
;MSEATAYRPSCGSEGADFMARWCGRCTRDIEGYCRISADTMVFRVTDFEYPVEWRTDSVHGPRCTAFDAIDPMDQPFDPGAAIGLLL
;
A
#
# COMPACT_ATOMS: atom_id res chain seq x y z
N MET A 1 20.30 -1.10 1.69
CA MET A 1 18.90 -1.18 1.22
C MET A 1 18.12 -1.87 2.31
N SER A 2 17.18 -1.19 2.94
CA SER A 2 16.37 -1.77 4.02
C SER A 2 15.41 -2.81 3.43
N GLU A 3 15.25 -3.94 4.09
CA GLU A 3 14.33 -5.00 3.67
C GLU A 3 12.87 -4.52 3.79
N ALA A 4 12.01 -4.91 2.84
CA ALA A 4 10.59 -4.55 2.88
C ALA A 4 9.87 -5.38 3.95
N THR A 5 9.09 -4.72 4.80
CA THR A 5 8.34 -5.37 5.89
C THR A 5 6.84 -5.17 5.72
N ALA A 6 6.04 -6.09 6.27
CA ALA A 6 4.58 -5.94 6.31
C ALA A 6 4.21 -4.63 7.01
N TYR A 7 3.33 -3.85 6.39
CA TYR A 7 2.94 -2.53 6.86
C TYR A 7 1.54 -2.58 7.48
N ARG A 8 1.43 -2.04 8.69
CA ARG A 8 0.17 -1.75 9.38
C ARG A 8 0.22 -0.30 9.88
N PRO A 9 -0.81 0.52 9.59
CA PRO A 9 -0.90 1.86 10.13
C PRO A 9 -0.88 1.86 11.67
N SER A 10 -0.19 2.82 12.26
CA SER A 10 -0.07 2.97 13.72
C SER A 10 -1.36 3.46 14.37
N CYS A 11 -2.22 4.14 13.61
CA CYS A 11 -3.48 4.71 14.09
C CYS A 11 -4.53 4.80 12.98
N GLY A 12 -5.76 5.15 13.36
CA GLY A 12 -6.88 5.28 12.43
C GLY A 12 -6.67 6.34 11.35
N SER A 13 -6.10 7.50 11.71
CA SER A 13 -5.86 8.59 10.75
C SER A 13 -4.84 8.18 9.68
N GLU A 14 -3.71 7.59 10.08
CA GLU A 14 -2.72 7.06 9.14
C GLU A 14 -3.33 5.97 8.25
N GLY A 15 -4.20 5.13 8.81
CA GLY A 15 -4.91 4.11 8.04
C GLY A 15 -5.87 4.70 7.02
N ALA A 16 -6.62 5.75 7.39
CA ALA A 16 -7.50 6.46 6.47
C ALA A 16 -6.70 7.11 5.34
N ASP A 17 -5.58 7.78 5.64
CA ASP A 17 -4.71 8.40 4.64
C ASP A 17 -4.11 7.36 3.69
N PHE A 18 -3.65 6.23 4.23
CA PHE A 18 -3.12 5.12 3.42
C PHE A 18 -4.19 4.55 2.49
N MET A 19 -5.38 4.26 3.02
CA MET A 19 -6.48 3.70 2.22
C MET A 19 -6.97 4.72 1.17
N ALA A 20 -7.07 6.00 1.49
CA ALA A 20 -7.43 7.04 0.53
C ALA A 20 -6.38 7.18 -0.60
N ARG A 21 -5.09 7.05 -0.25
CA ARG A 21 -4.00 7.10 -1.23
C ARG A 21 -3.97 5.86 -2.13
N TRP A 22 -4.28 4.68 -1.61
CA TRP A 22 -4.14 3.42 -2.33
C TRP A 22 -5.50 2.77 -2.65
N CYS A 23 -6.18 2.23 -1.66
CA CYS A 23 -7.41 1.44 -1.83
C CYS A 23 -8.53 2.23 -2.52
N GLY A 24 -8.83 3.45 -2.07
CA GLY A 24 -9.92 4.27 -2.62
C GLY A 24 -9.73 4.71 -4.08
N ARG A 25 -8.56 4.45 -4.68
CA ARG A 25 -8.24 4.73 -6.09
C ARG A 25 -7.85 3.45 -6.85
N CYS A 26 -8.07 2.28 -6.26
CA CYS A 26 -7.74 0.98 -6.82
C CYS A 26 -8.97 0.38 -7.50
N THR A 27 -8.83 -0.06 -8.76
CA THR A 27 -9.91 -0.69 -9.53
C THR A 27 -10.56 -1.83 -8.75
N ARG A 28 -9.74 -2.69 -8.14
CA ARG A 28 -10.23 -3.87 -7.40
C ARG A 28 -11.03 -3.54 -6.14
N ASP A 29 -10.74 -2.41 -5.51
CA ASP A 29 -11.46 -1.98 -4.30
C ASP A 29 -12.81 -1.38 -4.68
N ILE A 30 -12.85 -0.54 -5.74
CA ILE A 30 -14.08 0.02 -6.29
C ILE A 30 -15.03 -1.08 -6.80
N GLU A 31 -14.49 -2.08 -7.49
CA GLU A 31 -15.27 -3.22 -7.98
C GLU A 31 -15.63 -4.23 -6.88
N GLY A 32 -15.11 -4.04 -5.66
CA GLY A 32 -15.51 -4.78 -4.47
C GLY A 32 -14.92 -6.19 -4.32
N TYR A 33 -13.83 -6.52 -5.02
CA TYR A 33 -13.16 -7.83 -4.91
C TYR A 33 -11.73 -7.76 -4.37
N CYS A 34 -11.28 -6.59 -3.90
CA CYS A 34 -10.01 -6.46 -3.20
C CYS A 34 -10.06 -7.18 -1.85
N ARG A 35 -9.43 -8.36 -1.77
CA ARG A 35 -9.29 -9.08 -0.50
C ARG A 35 -8.23 -8.49 0.42
N ILE A 36 -7.21 -7.86 -0.15
CA ILE A 36 -6.05 -7.32 0.58
C ILE A 36 -6.50 -6.34 1.67
N SER A 37 -7.36 -5.37 1.34
CA SER A 37 -7.83 -4.35 2.31
C SER A 37 -8.68 -4.96 3.42
N ALA A 38 -9.48 -5.99 3.11
CA ALA A 38 -10.26 -6.71 4.12
C ALA A 38 -9.35 -7.57 5.02
N ASP A 39 -8.40 -8.29 4.43
CA ASP A 39 -7.50 -9.20 5.13
C ASP A 39 -6.60 -8.43 6.14
N THR A 40 -6.22 -7.17 5.87
CA THR A 40 -5.48 -6.34 6.86
C THR A 40 -6.30 -5.90 8.06
N MET A 41 -7.63 -5.96 7.98
CA MET A 41 -8.53 -5.71 9.11
C MET A 41 -8.78 -6.99 9.93
N VAL A 42 -8.56 -8.16 9.34
CA VAL A 42 -8.81 -9.47 9.97
C VAL A 42 -7.54 -10.01 10.64
N PHE A 43 -6.40 -9.95 9.95
CA PHE A 43 -5.15 -10.58 10.38
C PHE A 43 -4.19 -9.60 11.04
N ARG A 44 -3.28 -10.13 11.87
CA ARG A 44 -2.14 -9.40 12.44
C ARG A 44 -0.96 -9.49 11.48
N VAL A 45 -0.04 -8.52 11.54
CA VAL A 45 1.19 -8.51 10.72
C VAL A 45 2.10 -9.73 10.91
N THR A 46 1.90 -10.50 11.98
CA THR A 46 2.62 -11.74 12.28
C THR A 46 1.95 -12.99 11.72
N ASP A 47 0.72 -12.88 11.23
CA ASP A 47 -0.06 -13.99 10.71
C ASP A 47 0.37 -14.23 9.25
N PHE A 48 0.43 -15.50 8.85
CA PHE A 48 0.86 -15.88 7.50
C PHE A 48 -0.10 -15.35 6.42
N GLU A 49 -1.36 -15.17 6.80
CA GLU A 49 -2.44 -14.66 5.97
C GLU A 49 -2.42 -13.14 5.82
N TYR A 50 -1.59 -12.42 6.58
CA TYR A 50 -1.47 -10.97 6.40
C TYR A 50 -0.88 -10.67 5.01
N PRO A 51 -1.54 -9.83 4.21
CA PRO A 51 -1.14 -9.63 2.82
C PRO A 51 0.22 -8.94 2.74
N VAL A 52 1.13 -9.54 1.97
CA VAL A 52 2.49 -9.02 1.74
C VAL A 52 2.49 -7.76 0.87
N GLU A 53 1.37 -7.45 0.21
CA GLU A 53 1.21 -6.30 -0.67
C GLU A 53 1.24 -4.98 0.11
N TRP A 54 0.66 -4.95 1.31
CA TRP A 54 0.81 -3.83 2.22
C TRP A 54 2.17 -3.92 2.88
N ARG A 55 3.13 -3.17 2.36
CA ARG A 55 4.52 -3.21 2.82
C ARG A 55 5.14 -1.83 2.88
N THR A 56 6.23 -1.72 3.62
CA THR A 56 7.04 -0.50 3.71
C THR A 56 8.52 -0.83 3.62
N ASP A 57 9.29 0.10 3.06
CA ASP A 57 10.75 0.11 3.11
C ASP A 57 11.27 1.55 3.16
N SER A 58 12.58 1.73 3.31
CA SER A 58 13.18 3.06 3.45
C SER A 58 13.19 3.89 2.15
N VAL A 59 12.99 3.26 1.00
CA VAL A 59 13.13 3.91 -0.31
C VAL A 59 11.78 4.41 -0.81
N HIS A 60 10.76 3.55 -0.75
CA HIS A 60 9.45 3.79 -1.32
C HIS A 60 8.39 4.13 -0.26
N GLY A 61 8.70 3.89 1.01
CA GLY A 61 7.74 4.07 2.11
C GLY A 61 6.57 3.06 2.05
N PRO A 62 5.51 3.33 2.82
CA PRO A 62 4.34 2.45 2.91
C PRO A 62 3.51 2.48 1.63
N ARG A 63 3.25 1.30 1.07
CA ARG A 63 2.51 1.13 -0.18
C ARG A 63 1.73 -0.17 -0.26
N CYS A 64 0.79 -0.22 -1.21
CA CYS A 64 0.19 -1.46 -1.68
C CYS A 64 0.82 -1.85 -3.02
N THR A 65 1.66 -2.89 -3.07
CA THR A 65 2.36 -3.28 -4.32
C THR A 65 1.48 -3.93 -5.36
N ALA A 66 0.25 -4.29 -5.01
CA ALA A 66 -0.72 -4.77 -5.99
C ALA A 66 -1.57 -3.64 -6.57
N PHE A 67 -1.44 -2.39 -6.09
CA PHE A 67 -2.27 -1.27 -6.52
C PHE A 67 -2.46 -1.23 -8.05
N ASP A 68 -3.73 -1.13 -8.44
CA ASP A 68 -4.16 -1.13 -9.83
C ASP A 68 -4.99 0.14 -10.05
N ALA A 69 -4.36 1.14 -10.66
CA ALA A 69 -4.91 2.49 -10.76
C ALA A 69 -6.07 2.53 -11.77
N ILE A 70 -7.14 3.23 -11.42
CA ILE A 70 -8.26 3.47 -12.35
C ILE A 70 -7.81 4.41 -13.47
N ASP A 71 -7.10 5.48 -13.11
CA ASP A 71 -6.43 6.39 -14.03
C ASP A 71 -4.92 6.14 -13.97
N PRO A 72 -4.22 5.93 -15.11
CA PRO A 72 -2.76 5.86 -15.13
C PRO A 72 -2.05 7.06 -14.50
N MET A 73 -2.70 8.23 -14.43
CA MET A 73 -2.20 9.44 -13.78
C MET A 73 -2.38 9.44 -12.25
N ASP A 74 -3.14 8.48 -11.69
CA ASP A 74 -3.41 8.38 -10.25
C ASP A 74 -2.31 7.68 -9.44
N GLN A 75 -1.13 7.45 -10.03
CA GLN A 75 0.00 6.83 -9.34
C GLN A 75 0.35 7.62 -8.07
N PRO A 76 0.33 6.99 -6.88
CA PRO A 76 0.82 7.63 -5.67
C PRO A 76 2.28 8.04 -5.83
N PHE A 77 2.65 9.17 -5.24
CA PHE A 77 4.04 9.60 -5.21
C PHE A 77 4.92 8.50 -4.61
N ASP A 78 5.89 8.04 -5.39
CA ASP A 78 6.94 7.12 -4.97
C ASP A 78 8.26 7.89 -4.81
N PRO A 79 8.74 8.10 -3.57
CA PRO A 79 10.00 8.78 -3.32
C PRO A 79 11.20 8.08 -3.99
N GLY A 80 11.15 6.75 -4.14
CA GLY A 80 12.19 5.97 -4.78
C GLY A 80 12.30 6.23 -6.28
N ALA A 81 11.18 6.46 -6.96
CA ALA A 81 11.15 6.82 -8.37
C ALA A 81 11.79 8.20 -8.63
N ALA A 82 11.66 9.13 -7.69
CA ALA A 82 12.25 10.47 -7.78
C ALA A 82 13.79 10.46 -7.60
N ILE A 83 14.33 9.56 -6.79
CA ILE A 83 15.79 9.44 -6.57
C ILE A 83 16.49 8.93 -7.84
N GLY A 84 15.87 8.03 -8.60
CA GLY A 84 16.41 7.51 -9.87
C GLY A 84 16.48 8.54 -11.01
N LEU A 85 15.82 9.69 -10.89
CA LEU A 85 15.87 10.79 -11.87
C LEU A 85 17.03 11.77 -11.60
N LEU A 86 17.70 11.66 -10.46
CA LEU A 86 18.78 12.55 -9.99
C LEU A 86 20.18 11.92 -10.08
N LEU A 87 20.29 10.68 -10.59
CA LEU A 87 21.52 9.92 -10.80
C LEU A 87 21.66 9.53 -12.27
#